data_AF-A0A256I4K6-F1
#
_entry.id   AF-A0A256I4K6-F1
#
_cell.length_a   1.000
_cell.length_b   1.000
_cell.length_c   1.000
_cell.angle_alpha   90.00
_cell.angle_beta   90.00
_cell.angle_gamma   90.00
#
_symmetry.space_group_name_H-M   'P 1'
#
loop_
_entity.id
_entity.type
_entity.pdbx_description
1 polymer ?
#
loop_
_entity_poly.entity_id
_entity_poly.type
_entity_poly.pdbx_seq_one_letter_code
_entity_poly.pdbx_strand_id
1 'polypeptide(L)'
;MPSQAARTRTAVDIAELGFDPRKEAAAQVVVDEVEDGTLVEVSYGGEVWTLKFNVLGELEKTPTKSGPGWLGPAIKKAAPGLRVV
;
A
#
# COMPACT_ATOMS: atom_id res chain seq x y z
N MET A 1 -16.64 1.41 -23.25
CA MET A 1 -15.27 0.93 -22.98
C MET A 1 -15.19 0.65 -21.50
N PRO A 2 -14.82 -0.56 -21.03
CA PRO A 2 -14.57 -0.72 -19.61
C PRO A 2 -13.31 0.09 -19.31
N SER A 3 -13.47 1.16 -18.53
CA SER A 3 -12.35 1.93 -17.99
C SER A 3 -11.60 0.98 -17.07
N GLN A 4 -10.51 0.38 -17.55
CA GLN A 4 -9.66 -0.41 -16.70
C GLN A 4 -9.03 0.54 -15.69
N ALA A 5 -9.54 0.48 -14.45
CA ALA A 5 -8.91 0.97 -13.24
C ALA A 5 -7.38 0.93 -13.37
N ALA A 6 -6.73 2.07 -13.14
CA ALA A 6 -5.28 2.15 -13.26
C ALA A 6 -4.65 1.34 -12.12
N ARG A 7 -4.08 0.16 -12.47
CA ARG A 7 -3.38 -0.70 -11.52
C ARG A 7 -1.88 -0.46 -11.62
N THR A 8 -1.30 0.08 -10.56
CA THR A 8 0.14 0.34 -10.46
C THR A 8 0.78 -0.62 -9.46
N ARG A 9 1.95 -1.18 -9.79
CA ARG A 9 2.72 -2.05 -8.90
C ARG A 9 4.11 -1.46 -8.67
N THR A 10 4.47 -1.31 -7.40
CA THR A 10 5.73 -0.70 -6.96
C THR A 10 6.40 -1.60 -5.93
N ALA A 11 7.67 -1.93 -6.16
CA ALA A 11 8.50 -2.55 -5.15
C ALA A 11 9.12 -1.45 -4.26
N VAL A 12 8.97 -1.57 -2.95
CA VAL A 12 9.50 -0.61 -1.98
C VAL A 12 10.53 -1.30 -1.10
N ASP A 13 11.78 -0.87 -1.22
CA ASP A 13 12.86 -1.33 -0.34
C ASP A 13 12.61 -0.84 1.10
N ILE A 14 12.60 -1.78 2.04
CA ILE A 14 12.32 -1.52 3.46
C ILE A 14 13.51 -0.86 4.15
N ALA A 15 14.74 -1.20 3.74
CA ALA A 15 15.96 -0.59 4.27
C ALA A 15 16.04 0.89 3.87
N GLU A 16 15.60 1.25 2.65
CA GLU A 16 15.50 2.65 2.22
C GLU A 16 14.50 3.48 3.04
N LEU A 17 13.54 2.83 3.73
CA LEU A 17 12.62 3.49 4.64
C LEU A 17 13.22 3.66 6.06
N GLY A 18 14.45 3.20 6.29
CA GLY A 18 15.10 3.23 7.61
C GLY A 18 14.66 2.09 8.53
N PHE A 19 14.05 1.03 7.99
CA PHE A 19 13.64 -0.15 8.75
C PHE A 19 14.47 -1.36 8.36
N ASP A 20 14.76 -2.21 9.34
CA ASP A 20 15.47 -3.46 9.07
C ASP A 20 14.49 -4.50 8.48
N PRO A 21 14.72 -5.00 7.24
CA PRO A 21 13.89 -6.05 6.65
C PRO A 21 13.95 -7.35 7.48
N ARG A 22 12.83 -7.73 8.07
CA ARG A 22 12.73 -8.96 8.89
C ARG A 22 12.60 -10.26 8.08
N LYS A 23 12.12 -10.19 6.83
CA LYS A 23 11.85 -11.36 5.98
C LYS A 23 12.40 -11.16 4.56
N GLU A 24 11.93 -10.12 3.88
CA GLU A 24 12.33 -9.78 2.50
C GLU A 24 12.94 -8.38 2.45
N ALA A 25 13.75 -8.08 1.43
CA ALA A 25 14.37 -6.75 1.29
C ALA A 25 13.35 -5.67 0.89
N ALA A 26 12.33 -6.04 0.11
CA ALA A 26 11.34 -5.10 -0.42
C ALA A 26 9.92 -5.62 -0.23
N ALA A 27 8.99 -4.72 0.14
CA ALA A 27 7.57 -4.97 0.09
C ALA A 27 7.02 -4.65 -1.31
N GLN A 28 6.07 -5.45 -1.78
CA GLN A 28 5.34 -5.18 -3.01
C GLN A 28 4.09 -4.38 -2.67
N VAL A 29 3.97 -3.17 -3.20
CA VAL A 29 2.78 -2.32 -3.04
C VAL A 29 2.04 -2.26 -4.38
N VAL A 30 0.80 -2.67 -4.37
CA VAL A 30 -0.12 -2.59 -5.51
C VAL A 30 -1.17 -1.55 -5.17
N VAL A 31 -1.36 -0.60 -6.08
CA VAL A 31 -2.35 0.48 -5.98
C VAL A 31 -3.33 0.28 -7.11
N ASP A 32 -4.61 0.17 -6.78
CA ASP A 32 -5.70 -0.05 -7.72
C ASP A 32 -6.74 1.05 -7.56
N GLU A 33 -6.89 1.90 -8.57
CA GLU A 33 -7.87 2.99 -8.58
C GLU A 33 -9.25 2.48 -8.98
N VAL A 34 -10.16 2.42 -8.03
CA VAL A 34 -11.53 1.89 -8.20
C VAL A 34 -12.55 3.04 -8.19
N GLU A 35 -13.78 2.79 -8.66
CA GLU A 35 -14.81 3.84 -8.78
C GLU A 35 -15.10 4.56 -7.45
N ASP A 36 -14.95 3.86 -6.33
CA ASP A 36 -15.23 4.36 -4.98
C ASP A 36 -13.96 4.72 -4.18
N GLY A 37 -12.80 4.81 -4.83
CA GLY A 37 -11.55 5.27 -4.22
C GLY A 37 -10.30 4.53 -4.68
N THR A 38 -9.45 4.12 -3.74
CA THR A 38 -8.19 3.45 -4.04
C THR A 38 -7.99 2.25 -3.12
N LEU A 39 -7.82 1.07 -3.71
CA LEU A 39 -7.45 -0.13 -2.99
C LEU A 39 -5.93 -0.27 -3.03
N VAL A 40 -5.32 -0.46 -1.86
CA VAL A 40 -3.88 -0.70 -1.74
C VAL A 40 -3.65 -2.07 -1.13
N GLU A 41 -2.90 -2.90 -1.85
CA GLU A 41 -2.44 -4.19 -1.36
C GLU A 41 -0.93 -4.16 -1.15
N VAL A 42 -0.47 -4.54 0.04
CA VAL A 42 0.94 -4.63 0.36
C VAL A 42 1.28 -6.08 0.68
N SER A 43 2.24 -6.66 -0.02
CA SER A 43 2.72 -8.03 0.19
C SER A 43 4.16 -8.04 0.68
N TYR A 44 4.46 -8.83 1.71
CA TYR A 44 5.82 -8.98 2.25
C TYR A 44 5.97 -10.30 3.02
N GLY A 45 6.92 -11.14 2.63
CA GLY A 45 7.27 -12.35 3.41
C GLY A 45 6.08 -13.29 3.62
N GLY A 46 5.29 -13.49 2.55
CA GLY A 46 4.07 -14.30 2.54
C GLY A 46 2.84 -13.66 3.19
N GLU A 47 2.96 -12.45 3.74
CA GLU A 47 1.86 -11.73 4.36
C GLU A 47 1.31 -10.66 3.43
N VAL A 48 -0.01 -10.46 3.48
CA VAL A 48 -0.70 -9.43 2.71
C VAL A 48 -1.52 -8.53 3.64
N TRP A 49 -1.44 -7.23 3.41
CA TRP A 49 -2.28 -6.21 4.04
C TRP A 49 -3.03 -5.46 2.95
N THR A 50 -4.35 -5.34 3.12
CA THR A 50 -5.21 -4.62 2.18
C THR A 50 -5.82 -3.41 2.89
N LEU A 51 -5.69 -2.25 2.28
CA LEU A 51 -6.24 -0.98 2.75
C LEU A 51 -7.14 -0.39 1.68
N LYS A 52 -8.19 0.32 2.08
CA LYS A 52 -9.02 1.09 1.17
C LYS A 52 -8.98 2.55 1.58
N PHE A 53 -8.76 3.41 0.59
CA PHE A 53 -8.83 4.85 0.71
C PHE A 53 -10.04 5.34 -0.09
N ASN A 54 -10.72 6.37 0.41
CA ASN A 54 -11.80 7.01 -0.32
C ASN A 54 -11.26 7.85 -1.49
N VAL A 55 -12.15 8.44 -2.29
CA VAL A 55 -11.81 9.30 -3.44
C VAL A 55 -10.99 10.56 -3.07
N LEU A 56 -10.97 10.95 -1.79
CA LEU A 56 -10.15 12.05 -1.28
C LEU A 56 -8.75 11.59 -0.83
N GLY A 57 -8.45 10.30 -0.96
CA GLY A 57 -7.20 9.68 -0.52
C GLY A 57 -7.14 9.43 0.98
N GLU A 58 -8.25 9.49 1.71
CA GLU A 58 -8.31 9.27 3.15
C GLU A 58 -8.58 7.80 3.48
N LEU A 59 -7.94 7.28 4.51
CA LEU A 59 -8.07 5.89 4.90
C LEU A 59 -9.50 5.58 5.35
N GLU A 60 -10.21 4.77 4.56
CA GLU A 60 -11.58 4.32 4.85
C GLU A 60 -11.57 2.97 5.57
N LYS A 61 -10.64 2.08 5.22
CA LYS A 61 -10.54 0.73 5.79
C LYS A 61 -9.10 0.35 6.11
N THR A 62 -8.87 0.03 7.37
CA THR A 62 -7.60 -0.52 7.87
C THR A 62 -7.47 -2.01 7.54
N PRO A 63 -6.23 -2.55 7.50
CA PRO A 63 -6.04 -3.98 7.33
C PRO A 63 -6.64 -4.77 8.50
N THR A 64 -7.04 -6.01 8.23
CA THR A 64 -7.62 -6.95 9.22
C THR A 64 -6.64 -7.36 10.32
N LYS A 65 -5.34 -7.13 10.14
CA LYS A 65 -4.29 -7.38 11.12
C LYS A 65 -3.35 -6.18 11.19
N SER A 66 -2.75 -5.96 12.36
CA SER A 66 -1.74 -4.90 12.53
C SER A 66 -0.60 -5.08 11.52
N GLY A 67 -0.27 -3.97 10.85
CA GLY A 67 0.87 -3.90 9.95
C GLY A 67 2.19 -3.71 10.70
N PRO A 68 3.32 -4.06 10.07
CA PRO A 68 4.62 -3.62 10.54
C PRO A 68 4.72 -2.09 10.49
N GLY A 69 5.57 -1.49 11.32
CA GLY A 69 5.71 -0.02 11.41
C GLY A 69 6.13 0.67 10.10
N TRP A 70 6.74 -0.07 9.17
CA TRP A 70 7.09 0.44 7.84
C TRP A 70 5.92 0.45 6.84
N LEU A 71 4.77 -0.16 7.16
CA LEU A 71 3.65 -0.32 6.22
C LEU A 71 3.13 1.03 5.73
N GLY A 72 2.89 1.97 6.63
CA GLY A 72 2.44 3.32 6.27
C GLY A 72 3.46 4.07 5.40
N PRO A 73 4.73 4.16 5.81
CA PRO A 73 5.81 4.71 4.98
C PRO A 73 5.93 4.06 3.58
N ALA A 74 5.78 2.75 3.48
CA ALA A 74 5.84 2.05 2.19
C ALA A 74 4.69 2.45 1.25
N ILE A 75 3.46 2.53 1.79
CA ILE A 75 2.29 3.02 1.04
C ILE A 75 2.50 4.47 0.62
N LYS A 76 3.00 5.33 1.51
CA LYS A 76 3.24 6.75 1.21
C LYS A 76 4.30 6.94 0.12
N LYS A 77 5.33 6.08 0.08
CA LYS A 77 6.35 6.09 -0.97
C LYS A 77 5.80 5.61 -2.32
N ALA A 78 4.98 4.56 -2.32
CA ALA A 78 4.36 4.03 -3.53
C ALA A 78 3.22 4.91 -4.08
N ALA A 79 2.47 5.57 -3.20
CA ALA A 79 1.30 6.38 -3.50
C ALA A 79 1.31 7.68 -2.67
N PRO A 80 2.12 8.68 -3.05
CA PRO A 80 2.30 9.90 -2.27
C PRO A 80 1.02 10.74 -2.12
N GLY A 81 0.04 10.56 -3.01
CA GLY A 81 -1.27 11.21 -2.94
C GLY A 81 -2.17 10.72 -1.81
N LEU A 82 -1.91 9.53 -1.25
CA LEU A 82 -2.73 8.96 -0.18
C LEU A 82 -2.37 9.56 1.19
N ARG A 83 -3.40 9.84 1.99
CA ARG A 83 -3.30 10.31 3.37
C ARG A 83 -3.30 9.10 4.29
N VAL A 84 -2.09 8.60 4.52
CA VAL A 84 -1.81 7.61 5.55
C VAL A 84 -1.48 8.37 6.83
N VAL A 85 -2.34 8.25 7.85
CA VAL A 85 -2.15 8.82 9.20
C VAL A 85 -1.48 7.84 10.14
#